data_AF-U3G6I5-F1
#
_entry.id   AF-U3G6I5-F1
#
_cell.length_a   1.000
_cell.length_b   1.000
_cell.length_c   1.000
_cell.angle_alpha   90.00
_cell.angle_beta   90.00
_cell.angle_gamma   90.00
#
_symmetry.space_group_name_H-M   'P 1'
#
loop_
_entity.id
_entity.type
_entity.pdbx_description
1 polymer ?
#
loop_
_entity_poly.entity_id
_entity_poly.type
_entity_poly.pdbx_seq_one_letter_code
_entity_poly.pdbx_strand_id
1 'polypeptide(L)'
;MFVNSLLAGVYHAAIVAYPSNTMGIGEYETQSTSSGLAWTNAWESISVLVSQSSIFSNTPLTFPCQGVTGVPYKSTSESPTPPNVSNSGWGTPVVVMGNTSDTIILQNASMTGPSGSVALQILNSTTDPNKALGAYQAVAYPTSPLLPNTQYSVTLTGTVNGTAFSRNFTFTTGNVVG
;
A
#
# COMPACT_ATOMS: atom_id res chain seq x y z
N MET A 1 -12.36 -6.05 8.66
CA MET A 1 -11.47 -7.18 9.00
C MET A 1 -10.06 -6.67 8.82
N PHE A 2 -9.26 -6.76 9.89
CA PHE A 2 -7.84 -6.40 10.03
C PHE A 2 -7.06 -6.22 8.72
N VAL A 3 -6.98 -7.28 7.92
CA VAL A 3 -6.14 -7.30 6.70
C VAL A 3 -6.48 -6.14 5.77
N ASN A 4 -7.77 -5.83 5.56
CA ASN A 4 -8.17 -4.73 4.69
C ASN A 4 -7.69 -3.36 5.21
N SER A 5 -7.65 -3.16 6.52
CA SER A 5 -7.14 -1.91 7.11
C SER A 5 -5.65 -1.73 6.83
N LEU A 6 -4.87 -2.80 6.93
CA LEU A 6 -3.45 -2.77 6.54
C LEU A 6 -3.27 -2.56 5.03
N LEU A 7 -4.01 -3.30 4.20
CA LEU A 7 -3.89 -3.25 2.74
C LEU A 7 -4.27 -1.87 2.17
N ALA A 8 -5.13 -1.13 2.86
CA ALA A 8 -5.57 0.20 2.46
C ALA A 8 -4.65 1.32 2.97
N GLY A 9 -3.80 1.06 3.97
CA GLY A 9 -2.88 2.04 4.54
C GLY A 9 -1.68 2.30 3.63
N VAL A 10 -1.34 3.58 3.40
CA VAL A 10 -0.21 4.00 2.56
C VAL A 10 1.11 3.49 3.12
N TYR A 11 1.27 3.52 4.45
CA TYR A 11 2.47 3.05 5.13
C TYR A 11 2.39 1.57 5.52
N HIS A 12 1.20 1.08 5.87
CA HIS A 12 1.03 -0.30 6.34
C HIS A 12 0.97 -1.34 5.23
N ALA A 13 0.48 -1.00 4.02
CA ALA A 13 0.35 -1.96 2.91
C ALA A 13 1.70 -2.57 2.49
N ALA A 14 2.81 -1.90 2.81
CA ALA A 14 4.15 -2.39 2.51
C ALA A 14 4.46 -3.76 3.13
N ILE A 15 3.78 -4.11 4.23
CA ILE A 15 4.00 -5.38 4.93
C ILE A 15 3.72 -6.60 4.05
N VAL A 16 2.81 -6.48 3.08
CA VAL A 16 2.43 -7.56 2.16
C VAL A 16 3.56 -7.93 1.21
N ALA A 17 4.34 -6.93 0.81
CA ALA A 17 5.45 -7.11 -0.11
C ALA A 17 6.78 -7.25 0.63
N TYR A 18 6.80 -7.18 1.96
CA TYR A 18 8.04 -7.13 2.73
C TYR A 18 8.96 -8.32 2.38
N PRO A 19 10.28 -8.11 2.18
CA PRO A 19 11.23 -9.15 1.80
C PRO A 19 11.51 -10.16 2.93
N SER A 20 10.50 -10.96 3.26
CA SER A 20 10.59 -12.09 4.17
C SER A 20 9.70 -13.23 3.71
N ASN A 21 10.13 -14.45 4.01
CA ASN A 21 9.35 -15.67 3.84
C ASN A 21 8.72 -16.16 5.16
N THR A 22 8.96 -15.47 6.28
CA THR A 22 8.56 -15.90 7.61
C THR A 22 7.96 -14.72 8.36
N MET A 23 6.65 -14.81 8.62
CA MET A 23 5.89 -13.80 9.35
C MET A 23 5.06 -14.43 10.45
N GLY A 24 5.02 -13.76 11.60
CA GLY A 24 4.09 -14.02 12.70
C GLY A 24 3.05 -12.92 12.75
N ILE A 25 1.78 -13.30 12.89
CA ILE A 25 0.65 -12.38 13.00
C ILE A 25 -0.09 -12.70 14.28
N GLY A 26 -0.31 -11.69 15.11
CA GLY A 26 -1.18 -11.75 16.28
C GLY A 26 -2.28 -10.72 16.15
N GLU A 27 -3.52 -11.15 16.34
CA GLU A 27 -4.72 -10.32 16.30
C GLU A 27 -5.52 -10.56 17.57
N TYR A 28 -6.04 -9.48 18.14
CA TYR A 28 -7.04 -9.53 19.20
C TYR A 28 -8.09 -8.45 18.95
N GLU A 29 -9.35 -8.84 18.83
CA GLU A 29 -10.45 -7.90 18.62
C GLU A 29 -11.22 -7.67 19.92
N THR A 30 -11.58 -6.41 20.17
CA THR A 30 -12.57 -6.04 21.19
C THR A 30 -13.73 -5.30 20.54
N GLN A 31 -14.91 -5.36 21.17
CA GLN A 31 -16.06 -4.58 20.74
C GLN A 31 -16.19 -3.33 21.60
N SER A 32 -16.50 -2.20 20.97
CA SER A 32 -16.84 -0.95 21.63
C SER A 32 -18.21 -0.47 21.17
N THR A 33 -18.94 0.14 22.09
CA THR A 33 -20.24 0.72 21.83
C THR A 33 -20.32 2.12 22.41
N SER A 34 -20.71 3.11 21.60
CA SER A 34 -21.01 4.46 22.07
C SER A 34 -22.17 5.06 21.27
N SER A 35 -23.08 5.74 21.96
CA SER A 35 -24.26 6.39 21.36
C SER A 35 -25.07 5.49 20.41
N GLY A 36 -25.17 4.19 20.73
CA GLY A 36 -25.90 3.20 19.91
C GLY A 36 -25.14 2.69 18.68
N LEU A 37 -23.91 3.15 18.44
CA LEU A 37 -23.02 2.63 17.41
C LEU A 37 -22.10 1.58 18.03
N ALA A 38 -21.98 0.42 17.40
CA ALA A 38 -21.02 -0.62 17.75
C ALA A 38 -19.90 -0.65 16.70
N TRP A 39 -18.66 -0.81 17.16
CA TRP A 39 -17.52 -1.00 16.27
C TRP A 39 -16.50 -1.96 16.90
N THR A 40 -15.77 -2.64 16.04
CA THR A 40 -14.66 -3.51 16.41
C THR A 40 -13.38 -2.69 16.52
N ASN A 41 -12.64 -2.83 17.62
CA ASN A 41 -11.24 -2.42 17.69
C ASN A 41 -10.38 -3.66 17.46
N ALA A 42 -9.46 -3.58 16.51
CA ALA A 42 -8.46 -4.61 16.28
C ALA A 42 -7.12 -4.16 16.89
N TRP A 43 -6.50 -5.06 17.65
CA TRP A 43 -5.15 -4.91 18.19
C TRP A 43 -4.24 -5.90 17.50
N GLU A 44 -3.17 -5.39 16.92
CA GLU A 44 -2.43 -6.11 15.89
C GLU A 44 -0.94 -6.09 16.19
N SER A 45 -0.29 -7.21 15.91
CA SER A 45 1.15 -7.31 15.90
C SER A 45 1.59 -8.12 14.70
N ILE A 46 2.59 -7.60 13.98
CA ILE A 46 3.26 -8.32 12.90
C ILE A 46 4.74 -8.38 13.25
N SER A 47 5.28 -9.60 13.25
CA SER A 47 6.70 -9.86 13.39
C SER A 47 7.21 -10.46 12.10
N VAL A 48 8.29 -9.92 11.57
CA VAL A 48 8.88 -10.37 10.31
C VAL A 48 10.31 -10.79 10.56
N LEU A 49 10.68 -12.03 10.18
CA LEU A 49 12.05 -12.49 10.28
C LEU A 49 12.82 -12.05 9.03
N VAL A 50 13.85 -11.24 9.23
CA VAL A 50 14.75 -10.80 8.15
C VAL A 50 16.10 -11.49 8.33
N SER A 51 16.21 -12.73 7.84
CA SER A 51 17.44 -13.52 7.95
C SER A 51 18.42 -13.28 6.80
N GLN A 52 17.98 -12.66 5.71
CA GLN A 52 18.79 -12.35 4.52
C GLN A 52 18.36 -11.01 3.95
N SER A 53 19.32 -10.21 3.48
CA SER A 53 19.03 -8.89 2.92
C SER A 53 18.52 -8.94 1.47
N SER A 54 18.62 -10.10 0.81
CA SER A 54 18.19 -10.30 -0.58
C SER A 54 17.52 -11.66 -0.73
N ILE A 55 16.20 -11.65 -0.97
CA ILE A 55 15.40 -12.86 -1.23
C ILE A 55 14.66 -12.78 -2.58
N PHE A 56 14.54 -11.59 -3.16
CA PHE A 56 13.90 -11.38 -4.45
C PHE A 56 14.94 -11.38 -5.58
N SER A 57 14.67 -12.15 -6.63
CA SER A 57 15.50 -12.20 -7.84
C SER A 57 15.09 -11.17 -8.91
N ASN A 58 13.89 -10.59 -8.83
CA ASN A 58 13.30 -9.71 -9.86
C ASN A 58 12.66 -8.45 -9.25
N THR A 59 13.44 -7.66 -8.52
CA THR A 59 12.96 -6.40 -7.94
C THR A 59 12.75 -5.30 -9.01
N PRO A 60 11.85 -4.33 -8.76
CA PRO A 60 10.95 -4.28 -7.62
C PRO A 60 9.68 -5.11 -7.83
N LEU A 61 9.14 -5.65 -6.74
CA LEU A 61 7.79 -6.20 -6.68
C LEU A 61 6.78 -5.07 -6.45
N THR A 62 5.52 -5.32 -6.77
CA THR A 62 4.43 -4.38 -6.45
C THR A 62 3.32 -5.06 -5.68
N PHE A 63 2.67 -4.31 -4.81
CA PHE A 63 1.36 -4.66 -4.28
C PHE A 63 0.42 -3.45 -4.41
N PRO A 64 -0.78 -3.60 -5.01
CA PRO A 64 -1.23 -4.75 -5.79
C PRO A 64 -0.28 -5.11 -6.94
N CYS A 65 -0.30 -6.37 -7.35
CA CYS A 65 0.35 -6.84 -8.58
C CYS A 65 -0.71 -7.24 -9.62
N GLN A 66 -0.25 -7.66 -10.81
CA GLN A 66 -1.12 -8.03 -11.92
C GLN A 66 -2.23 -8.99 -11.51
N GLY A 67 -3.47 -8.56 -11.74
CA GLY A 67 -4.66 -9.39 -11.57
C GLY A 67 -5.16 -9.51 -10.13
N VAL A 68 -4.54 -8.82 -9.16
CA VAL A 68 -5.07 -8.79 -7.78
C VAL A 68 -6.47 -8.20 -7.75
N THR A 69 -7.39 -8.82 -7.02
CA THR A 69 -8.79 -8.41 -6.90
C THR A 69 -9.21 -8.29 -5.44
N GLY A 70 -10.25 -7.50 -5.17
CA GLY A 70 -10.87 -7.42 -3.85
C GLY A 70 -10.15 -6.51 -2.87
N VAL A 71 -9.19 -5.71 -3.32
CA VAL A 71 -8.47 -4.77 -2.45
C VAL A 71 -9.39 -3.62 -2.00
N PRO A 72 -9.16 -3.04 -0.81
CA PRO A 72 -10.07 -2.04 -0.27
C PRO A 72 -10.09 -0.79 -1.13
N TYR A 73 -11.28 -0.35 -1.54
CA TYR A 73 -11.40 0.83 -2.41
C TYR A 73 -11.07 2.15 -1.68
N LYS A 74 -11.03 2.10 -0.35
CA LYS A 74 -10.88 3.27 0.51
C LYS A 74 -10.25 2.91 1.86
N SER A 75 -9.41 3.80 2.40
CA SER A 75 -9.14 3.93 3.84
C SER A 75 -9.51 5.32 4.33
N THR A 76 -9.91 5.43 5.60
CA THR A 76 -10.22 6.71 6.27
C THR A 76 -9.22 7.11 7.34
N SER A 77 -8.35 6.20 7.78
CA SER A 77 -7.48 6.44 8.91
C SER A 77 -6.22 5.61 8.83
N GLU A 78 -5.12 6.23 9.22
CA GLU A 78 -3.81 5.62 9.37
C GLU A 78 -2.99 6.50 10.29
N SER A 79 -2.14 5.88 11.12
CA SER A 79 -1.14 6.58 11.93
C SER A 79 0.25 6.02 11.60
N PRO A 80 1.16 6.80 10.99
CA PRO A 80 0.98 8.20 10.61
C PRO A 80 0.04 8.39 9.42
N THR A 81 -0.64 9.53 9.35
CA THR A 81 -1.54 9.83 8.22
C THR A 81 -0.73 10.25 7.00
N PRO A 82 -1.01 9.70 5.80
CA PRO A 82 -0.34 10.13 4.57
C PRO A 82 -0.66 11.60 4.23
N PRO A 83 0.29 12.34 3.64
CA PRO A 83 0.08 13.73 3.26
C PRO A 83 -0.94 13.86 2.12
N ASN A 84 -1.54 15.03 1.96
CA ASN A 84 -2.35 15.41 0.79
C ASN A 84 -3.52 14.47 0.44
N VAL A 85 -4.11 13.79 1.44
CA VAL A 85 -5.32 12.98 1.27
C VAL A 85 -6.59 13.81 1.49
N SER A 86 -7.68 13.38 0.87
CA SER A 86 -8.99 14.02 1.04
C SER A 86 -9.57 13.73 2.43
N ASN A 87 -10.48 14.59 2.91
CA ASN A 87 -11.27 14.34 4.13
C ASN A 87 -12.14 13.08 4.04
N SER A 88 -12.40 12.58 2.82
CA SER A 88 -13.20 11.38 2.61
C SER A 88 -12.36 10.10 2.61
N GLY A 89 -11.03 10.22 2.77
CA GLY A 89 -10.06 9.13 2.71
C GLY A 89 -9.21 9.15 1.44
N TRP A 90 -8.54 8.03 1.19
CA TRP A 90 -7.71 7.77 0.02
C TRP A 90 -7.99 6.37 -0.53
N GLY A 91 -7.53 6.11 -1.75
CA GLY A 91 -7.72 4.83 -2.43
C GLY A 91 -6.65 3.79 -2.10
N THR A 92 -6.79 2.56 -2.61
CA THR A 92 -5.76 1.52 -2.42
C THR A 92 -4.39 2.03 -2.88
N PRO A 93 -3.35 2.01 -2.02
CA PRO A 93 -2.00 2.37 -2.42
C PRO A 93 -1.38 1.29 -3.31
N VAL A 94 -0.41 1.70 -4.11
CA VAL A 94 0.46 0.83 -4.88
C VAL A 94 1.87 0.92 -4.28
N VAL A 95 2.24 -0.11 -3.55
CA VAL A 95 3.58 -0.30 -2.98
C VAL A 95 4.52 -0.79 -4.06
N VAL A 96 5.75 -0.27 -4.05
CA VAL A 96 6.90 -0.75 -4.81
C VAL A 96 7.96 -1.19 -3.82
N MET A 97 8.39 -2.45 -3.91
CA MET A 97 9.23 -3.10 -2.91
C MET A 97 10.47 -3.74 -3.52
N GLY A 98 11.63 -3.46 -2.93
CA GLY A 98 12.90 -4.10 -3.23
C GLY A 98 13.33 -5.07 -2.14
N ASN A 99 14.53 -5.60 -2.29
CA ASN A 99 15.25 -6.25 -1.20
C ASN A 99 15.64 -5.20 -0.14
N THR A 100 15.88 -5.58 1.12
CA THR A 100 16.18 -4.58 2.16
C THR A 100 17.49 -3.83 1.94
N SER A 101 18.38 -4.34 1.08
CA SER A 101 19.61 -3.67 0.62
C SER A 101 19.40 -2.73 -0.57
N ASP A 102 18.23 -2.73 -1.22
CA ASP A 102 17.96 -1.92 -2.39
C ASP A 102 17.64 -0.47 -2.03
N THR A 103 17.92 0.43 -2.97
CA THR A 103 17.39 1.80 -2.98
C THR A 103 16.41 1.95 -4.13
N ILE A 104 15.15 2.22 -3.80
CA ILE A 104 14.07 2.46 -4.74
C ILE A 104 13.78 3.94 -4.83
N ILE A 105 13.68 4.44 -6.06
CA ILE A 105 13.14 5.77 -6.36
C ILE A 105 12.05 5.61 -7.41
N LEU A 106 10.79 5.77 -6.98
CA LEU A 106 9.64 5.89 -7.87
C LEU A 106 9.59 7.32 -8.42
N GLN A 107 9.64 7.44 -9.74
CA GLN A 107 9.73 8.73 -10.44
C GLN A 107 8.37 9.14 -11.02
N ASN A 108 7.67 8.19 -11.63
CA ASN A 108 6.35 8.43 -12.21
C ASN A 108 5.40 7.29 -11.84
N ALA A 109 4.15 7.67 -11.64
CA ALA A 109 3.03 6.77 -11.46
C ALA A 109 1.83 7.34 -12.21
N SER A 110 1.12 6.49 -12.94
CA SER A 110 -0.18 6.81 -13.50
C SER A 110 -1.16 5.69 -13.16
N MET A 111 -2.40 6.07 -12.91
CA MET A 111 -3.50 5.16 -12.68
C MET A 111 -4.71 5.66 -13.47
N THR A 112 -5.38 4.75 -14.17
CA THR A 112 -6.59 5.05 -14.94
C THR A 112 -7.69 4.09 -14.52
N GLY A 113 -8.87 4.64 -14.25
CA GLY A 113 -10.09 3.88 -13.99
C GLY A 113 -11.18 4.20 -15.01
N PRO A 114 -12.42 3.75 -14.79
CA PRO A 114 -13.54 3.98 -15.70
C PRO A 114 -13.86 5.47 -15.95
N SER A 115 -13.59 6.32 -14.96
CA SER A 115 -13.81 7.77 -15.03
C SER A 115 -12.61 8.55 -15.58
N GLY A 116 -11.56 7.84 -16.06
CA GLY A 116 -10.33 8.45 -16.57
C GLY A 116 -9.19 8.43 -15.56
N SER A 117 -8.31 9.43 -15.64
CA SER A 117 -7.09 9.52 -14.83
C SER A 117 -7.41 9.70 -13.34
N VAL A 118 -6.70 8.97 -12.48
CA VAL A 118 -6.78 9.08 -11.03
C VAL A 118 -5.64 9.97 -10.53
N ALA A 119 -5.96 10.95 -9.68
CA ALA A 119 -4.96 11.79 -9.04
C ALA A 119 -4.13 10.98 -8.03
N LEU A 120 -2.81 10.97 -8.21
CA LEU A 120 -1.88 10.22 -7.36
C LEU A 120 -0.92 11.14 -6.61
N GLN A 121 -0.44 10.67 -5.47
CA GLN A 121 0.80 11.13 -4.83
C GLN A 121 1.84 10.03 -4.90
N ILE A 122 3.12 10.41 -4.93
CA ILE A 122 4.26 9.50 -4.82
C ILE A 122 5.03 9.84 -3.56
N LEU A 123 5.38 8.83 -2.78
CA LEU A 123 6.30 8.93 -1.67
C LEU A 123 7.48 8.00 -1.89
N ASN A 124 8.68 8.58 -1.84
CA ASN A 124 9.93 7.88 -1.69
C ASN A 124 10.44 8.09 -0.25
N SER A 125 11.35 7.24 0.21
CA SER A 125 11.98 7.39 1.54
C SER A 125 12.53 8.80 1.81
N THR A 126 13.10 9.46 0.80
CA THR A 126 13.69 10.80 0.92
C THR A 126 12.66 11.94 0.90
N THR A 127 11.45 11.70 0.40
CA THR A 127 10.39 12.71 0.27
C THR A 127 9.22 12.44 1.23
N ASP A 128 9.30 11.40 2.03
CA ASP A 128 8.28 11.04 3.01
C ASP A 128 8.37 11.94 4.25
N PRO A 129 7.39 12.83 4.49
CA PRO A 129 7.43 13.73 5.63
C PRO A 129 7.33 12.97 6.97
N ASN A 130 6.72 11.79 6.97
CA ASN A 130 6.55 10.97 8.17
C ASN A 130 7.77 10.08 8.45
N LYS A 131 8.73 9.99 7.51
CA LYS A 131 9.95 9.18 7.62
C LYS A 131 9.67 7.70 7.98
N ALA A 132 8.54 7.19 7.52
CA ALA A 132 8.12 5.80 7.74
C ALA A 132 8.56 4.88 6.58
N LEU A 133 8.85 5.44 5.40
CA LEU A 133 9.35 4.65 4.27
C LEU A 133 10.85 4.39 4.36
N GLY A 134 11.24 3.10 4.33
CA GLY A 134 12.63 2.69 4.14
C GLY A 134 13.13 2.93 2.71
N ALA A 135 14.45 3.00 2.51
CA ALA A 135 15.05 3.23 1.18
C ALA A 135 14.70 2.15 0.15
N TYR A 136 14.38 0.94 0.60
CA TYR A 136 13.99 -0.20 -0.23
C TYR A 136 12.52 -0.17 -0.67
N GLN A 137 11.80 0.94 -0.44
CA GLN A 137 10.38 1.06 -0.77
C GLN A 137 9.97 2.45 -1.25
N ALA A 138 8.91 2.45 -2.06
CA ALA A 138 8.20 3.64 -2.48
C ALA A 138 6.71 3.32 -2.62
N VAL A 139 5.86 4.32 -2.55
CA VAL A 139 4.40 4.15 -2.64
C VAL A 139 3.80 5.21 -3.56
N ALA A 140 2.91 4.80 -4.46
CA ALA A 140 2.00 5.70 -5.16
C ALA A 140 0.57 5.46 -4.68
N TYR A 141 -0.18 6.49 -4.31
CA TYR A 141 -1.54 6.30 -3.79
C TYR A 141 -2.52 7.34 -4.35
N PRO A 142 -3.79 6.94 -4.60
CA PRO A 142 -4.87 7.87 -4.93
C PRO A 142 -5.16 8.83 -3.78
N THR A 143 -5.27 10.14 -4.02
CA THR A 143 -5.56 11.12 -2.96
C THR A 143 -7.02 11.13 -2.51
N SER A 144 -7.88 10.41 -3.21
CA SER A 144 -9.31 10.24 -2.93
C SER A 144 -9.69 8.76 -3.03
N PRO A 145 -10.80 8.34 -2.41
CA PRO A 145 -11.32 6.97 -2.56
C PRO A 145 -11.47 6.56 -4.02
N LEU A 146 -11.17 5.29 -4.30
CA LEU A 146 -11.49 4.69 -5.60
C LEU A 146 -12.97 4.28 -5.65
N LEU A 147 -13.43 3.83 -6.81
CA LEU A 147 -14.74 3.19 -6.93
C LEU A 147 -14.66 1.74 -6.44
N PRO A 148 -15.69 1.20 -5.77
CA PRO A 148 -15.73 -0.20 -5.39
C PRO A 148 -15.91 -1.11 -6.62
N ASN A 149 -15.48 -2.37 -6.52
CA ASN A 149 -15.66 -3.40 -7.57
C ASN A 149 -15.16 -2.94 -8.96
N THR A 150 -14.08 -2.17 -9.00
CA THR A 150 -13.63 -1.45 -10.19
C THR A 150 -12.19 -1.81 -10.53
N GLN A 151 -11.94 -2.09 -11.81
CA GLN A 151 -10.60 -2.34 -12.32
C GLN A 151 -9.87 -1.02 -12.61
N TYR A 152 -8.60 -0.98 -12.24
CA TYR A 152 -7.68 0.12 -12.51
C TYR A 152 -6.43 -0.40 -13.24
N SER A 153 -5.97 0.38 -14.20
CA SER A 153 -4.71 0.17 -14.90
C SER A 153 -3.64 1.09 -14.32
N VAL A 154 -2.48 0.52 -13.98
CA VAL A 154 -1.37 1.23 -13.34
C VAL A 154 -0.12 1.15 -14.22
N THR A 155 0.58 2.25 -14.35
CA THR A 155 1.95 2.29 -14.91
C THR A 155 2.88 2.99 -13.94
N LEU A 156 4.02 2.36 -13.64
CA LEU A 156 5.05 2.89 -12.75
C LEU A 156 6.40 2.89 -13.46
N THR A 157 7.18 3.95 -13.25
CA THR A 157 8.59 3.99 -13.67
C THR A 157 9.46 4.58 -12.57
N GLY A 158 10.65 4.03 -12.43
CA GLY A 158 11.60 4.47 -11.40
C GLY A 158 12.94 3.77 -11.54
N THR A 159 13.71 3.75 -10.46
CA THR A 159 14.98 3.05 -10.39
C THR A 159 15.08 2.12 -9.17
N VAL A 160 15.83 1.03 -9.34
CA VAL A 160 16.37 0.19 -8.27
C VAL A 160 17.90 0.28 -8.35
N ASN A 161 18.54 0.80 -7.31
CA ASN A 161 20.00 1.01 -7.27
C ASN A 161 20.51 1.77 -8.52
N GLY A 162 19.75 2.76 -8.97
CA GLY A 162 20.05 3.54 -10.19
C GLY A 162 19.67 2.87 -11.51
N THR A 163 19.34 1.58 -11.53
CA THR A 163 18.89 0.87 -12.73
C THR A 163 17.40 1.10 -12.96
N ALA A 164 17.02 1.53 -14.16
CA ALA A 164 15.63 1.84 -14.48
C ALA A 164 14.73 0.59 -14.44
N PHE A 165 13.51 0.76 -13.95
CA PHE A 165 12.45 -0.23 -14.04
C PHE A 165 11.15 0.37 -14.59
N SER A 166 10.33 -0.50 -15.17
CA SER A 166 8.94 -0.20 -15.52
C SER A 166 8.03 -1.34 -15.08
N ARG A 167 6.83 -1.01 -14.62
CA ARG A 167 5.76 -1.95 -14.30
C ARG A 167 4.45 -1.44 -14.89
N ASN A 168 3.74 -2.31 -15.60
CA ASN A 168 2.40 -2.05 -16.06
C ASN A 168 1.53 -3.24 -15.66
N PHE A 169 0.41 -2.96 -14.99
CA PHE A 169 -0.47 -4.00 -14.51
C PHE A 169 -1.87 -3.48 -14.22
N THR A 170 -2.81 -4.39 -13.98
CA THR A 170 -4.15 -4.07 -13.51
C THR A 170 -4.43 -4.69 -12.14
N PHE A 171 -5.29 -4.03 -11.36
CA PHE A 171 -5.89 -4.58 -10.15
C PHE A 171 -7.37 -4.17 -10.05
N THR A 172 -8.13 -4.87 -9.22
CA THR A 172 -9.57 -4.60 -9.04
C THR A 172 -9.89 -4.37 -7.58
N THR A 173 -10.52 -3.25 -7.26
CA THR A 173 -11.03 -2.97 -5.91
C THR A 173 -12.18 -3.89 -5.57
N GLY A 174 -12.40 -4.18 -4.28
CA GLY A 174 -13.62 -4.78 -3.77
C GLY A 174 -14.59 -3.72 -3.24
N ASN A 175 -15.74 -4.16 -2.75
CA ASN A 175 -16.66 -3.33 -1.96
C ASN A 175 -16.34 -3.45 -0.47
N VAL A 176 -15.10 -3.13 -0.09
CA VAL A 176 -14.61 -3.17 1.29
C VAL A 176 -13.83 -1.91 1.61
N VAL A 177 -14.05 -1.39 2.82
CA VAL A 177 -13.29 -0.27 3.39
C VAL A 177 -12.20 -0.85 4.28
N GLY A 178 -11.00 -0.28 4.19
CA GLY A 178 -9.90 -0.50 5.12
C GLY A 178 -10.02 0.40 6.33
#